data_AF-A0A397VWW6-F1
#
_entry.id   AF-A0A397VWW6-F1
#
_cell.length_a   1.000
_cell.length_b   1.000
_cell.length_c   1.000
_cell.angle_alpha   90.00
_cell.angle_beta   90.00
_cell.angle_gamma   90.00
#
_symmetry.space_group_name_H-M   'P 1'
#
loop_
_entity.id
_entity.type
_entity.pdbx_description
1 polymer ?
#
loop_
_entity_poly.entity_id
_entity_poly.type
_entity_poly.pdbx_seq_one_letter_code
_entity_poly.pdbx_strand_id
1 'polypeptide(L)'
;MLFRVNFYNSEISSATSTDLQRIVKFIHGCGMFFTWCILFPISILIVRYWKHHNQHLKAHRFIQLVGGISVSAFGAAAISTVVQTQTPHAWTGLMIYALSFAELGLGLIAMWGQTSVVSVNKVCFCI
;
A
#
# COMPACT_ATOMS: atom_id res chain seq x y z
N MET A 1 42.92 -28.86 -13.27
CA MET A 1 42.11 -28.04 -14.20
C MET A 1 41.41 -26.98 -13.37
N LEU A 2 41.94 -25.76 -13.36
CA LEU A 2 41.46 -24.66 -12.51
C LEU A 2 40.35 -23.94 -13.29
N PHE A 3 39.10 -24.06 -12.84
CA PHE A 3 37.98 -23.30 -13.39
C PHE A 3 38.21 -21.81 -13.09
N ARG A 4 38.69 -21.06 -14.08
CA ARG A 4 38.66 -19.60 -14.07
C ARG A 4 37.22 -19.17 -14.34
N VAL A 5 36.45 -18.91 -13.28
CA VAL A 5 35.19 -18.19 -13.40
C VAL A 5 35.53 -16.77 -13.83
N ASN A 6 35.17 -16.42 -15.05
CA ASN A 6 35.48 -15.13 -15.64
C ASN A 6 34.53 -14.06 -15.08
N PHE A 7 35.02 -13.18 -14.21
CA PHE A 7 34.27 -12.07 -13.60
C PHE A 7 34.03 -10.88 -14.54
N TYR A 8 34.13 -11.06 -15.86
CA TYR A 8 33.84 -10.02 -16.87
C TYR A 8 32.37 -9.56 -16.94
N ASN A 9 31.52 -10.00 -16.00
CA ASN A 9 30.14 -9.57 -15.85
C ASN A 9 29.93 -8.54 -14.73
N SER A 10 30.97 -8.06 -14.05
CA SER A 10 30.83 -7.06 -12.98
C SER A 10 30.31 -5.72 -13.50
N GLU A 11 30.78 -5.25 -14.66
CA GLU A 11 30.33 -3.98 -15.26
C GLU A 11 28.91 -4.07 -15.80
N ILE A 12 28.58 -5.13 -16.55
CA ILE A 12 27.22 -5.37 -17.09
C ILE A 12 26.22 -5.60 -15.94
N SER A 13 26.60 -6.33 -14.89
CA SER A 13 25.76 -6.51 -13.69
C SER A 13 25.61 -5.22 -12.88
N SER A 14 26.64 -4.37 -12.83
CA SER A 14 26.58 -3.08 -12.12
C SER A 14 25.68 -2.07 -12.86
N ALA A 15 25.73 -2.02 -14.18
CA ALA A 15 24.87 -1.17 -15.00
C ALA A 15 23.41 -1.65 -14.95
N THR A 16 23.19 -2.96 -15.10
CA THR A 16 21.86 -3.56 -15.01
C THR A 16 21.24 -3.40 -13.61
N SER A 17 22.04 -3.55 -12.54
CA SER A 17 21.55 -3.34 -11.17
C SER A 17 21.23 -1.88 -10.85
N THR A 18 21.98 -0.92 -11.40
CA THR A 18 21.69 0.52 -11.21
C THR A 18 20.44 0.97 -11.98
N ASP A 19 20.23 0.49 -13.20
CA ASP A 19 18.99 0.76 -13.95
C ASP A 19 17.78 0.10 -13.32
N LEU A 20 17.89 -1.16 -12.86
CA LEU A 20 16.82 -1.83 -12.13
C LEU A 20 16.47 -1.07 -10.84
N GLN A 21 17.47 -0.60 -10.08
CA GLN A 21 17.24 0.21 -8.89
C GLN A 21 16.51 1.53 -9.20
N ARG A 22 16.84 2.20 -10.31
CA ARG A 22 16.14 3.42 -10.74
C ARG A 22 14.68 3.12 -11.08
N ILE A 23 14.43 2.06 -11.83
CA ILE A 23 13.07 1.63 -12.20
C ILE A 23 12.26 1.27 -10.96
N VAL A 24 12.82 0.49 -10.03
CA VAL A 24 12.14 0.10 -8.79
C VAL A 24 11.80 1.33 -7.93
N LYS A 25 12.72 2.28 -7.79
CA LYS A 25 12.46 3.55 -7.07
C LYS A 25 11.35 4.37 -7.73
N PHE A 26 11.34 4.43 -9.06
CA PHE A 26 10.30 5.12 -9.82
C PHE A 26 8.92 4.45 -9.61
N ILE A 27 8.86 3.13 -9.76
CA ILE A 27 7.64 2.35 -9.56
C ILE A 27 7.15 2.44 -8.11
N HIS A 28 8.05 2.42 -7.13
CA HIS A 28 7.71 2.69 -5.73
C HIS A 28 7.03 4.05 -5.58
N GLY A 29 7.63 5.12 -6.12
CA GLY A 29 7.06 6.47 -6.07
C GLY A 29 5.66 6.54 -6.70
N CYS A 30 5.50 6.00 -7.90
CA CYS A 30 4.21 5.96 -8.60
C CYS A 30 3.16 5.16 -7.82
N GLY A 31 3.53 3.97 -7.33
CA GLY A 31 2.64 3.09 -6.58
C GLY A 31 2.19 3.70 -5.26
N MET A 32 3.11 4.30 -4.52
CA MET A 32 2.80 5.03 -3.29
C MET A 32 1.88 6.21 -3.60
N PHE A 33 2.21 7.04 -4.60
CA PHE A 33 1.36 8.18 -4.97
C PHE A 33 -0.07 7.75 -5.33
N PHE A 34 -0.22 6.72 -6.18
CA PHE A 34 -1.52 6.22 -6.56
C PHE A 34 -2.33 5.73 -5.34
N THR A 35 -1.71 4.97 -4.45
CA THR A 35 -2.41 4.43 -3.28
C THR A 35 -2.79 5.51 -2.27
N TRP A 36 -1.86 6.42 -1.95
CA TRP A 36 -2.07 7.48 -0.97
C TRP A 36 -2.98 8.61 -1.46
N CYS A 37 -2.90 8.96 -2.75
CA CYS A 37 -3.65 10.11 -3.29
C CYS A 37 -4.94 9.71 -4.00
N ILE A 38 -5.11 8.44 -4.39
CA ILE A 38 -6.29 7.99 -5.15
C ILE A 38 -7.06 6.92 -4.37
N LEU A 39 -6.45 5.77 -4.09
CA LEU A 39 -7.19 4.65 -3.48
C LEU A 39 -7.73 4.98 -2.08
N PHE A 40 -6.87 5.41 -1.15
CA PHE A 40 -7.30 5.69 0.22
C PHE A 40 -8.29 6.88 0.30
N PRO A 41 -8.08 8.02 -0.39
CA PRO A 41 -9.06 9.09 -0.40
C PRO A 41 -10.41 8.67 -0.97
N ILE A 42 -10.44 7.94 -2.10
CA ILE A 42 -11.69 7.41 -2.67
C ILE A 42 -12.39 6.50 -1.66
N SER A 43 -11.63 5.63 -0.98
CA SER A 43 -12.16 4.75 0.07
C SER A 43 -12.88 5.53 1.18
N ILE A 44 -12.29 6.65 1.63
CA ILE A 44 -12.88 7.54 2.65
C ILE A 44 -14.12 8.26 2.11
N LEU A 45 -14.06 8.76 0.87
CA LEU A 45 -15.19 9.44 0.22
C LEU A 45 -16.40 8.52 0.07
N ILE A 46 -16.18 7.24 -0.25
CA ILE A 46 -17.26 6.24 -0.34
C ILE A 46 -17.99 6.10 1.00
N VAL A 47 -17.28 5.97 2.11
CA VAL A 47 -17.93 5.86 3.43
C VAL A 47 -18.63 7.16 3.82
N ARG A 48 -18.09 8.31 3.42
CA ARG A 48 -18.64 9.60 3.81
C ARG A 48 -19.88 10.00 3.01
N TYR A 49 -19.87 9.78 1.69
CA TYR A 49 -20.89 10.31 0.79
C TYR A 49 -21.79 9.24 0.17
N TRP A 50 -21.38 7.95 0.15
CA TRP A 50 -22.17 6.88 -0.47
C TRP A 50 -22.96 6.03 0.54
N LYS A 51 -23.36 6.61 1.68
CA LYS A 51 -24.00 5.92 2.81
C LYS A 51 -25.34 5.25 2.49
N HIS A 52 -26.02 5.75 1.45
CA HIS A 52 -27.32 5.25 1.00
C HIS A 52 -27.25 3.84 0.40
N HIS A 53 -26.06 3.40 -0.05
CA HIS A 53 -25.88 2.06 -0.60
C HIS A 53 -25.43 1.07 0.46
N ASN A 54 -26.04 -0.12 0.52
CA ASN A 54 -25.73 -1.11 1.57
C ASN A 54 -24.32 -1.72 1.48
N GLN A 55 -23.61 -1.46 0.38
CA GLN A 55 -22.29 -2.02 0.12
C GLN A 55 -21.15 -1.03 0.36
N HIS A 56 -21.41 0.22 0.78
CA HIS A 56 -20.35 1.24 0.93
C HIS A 56 -19.24 0.82 1.91
N LEU A 57 -19.58 0.17 3.02
CA LEU A 57 -18.58 -0.37 3.97
C LEU A 57 -17.81 -1.58 3.39
N LYS A 58 -18.47 -2.41 2.56
CA LYS A 58 -17.81 -3.52 1.85
C LYS A 58 -16.82 -2.99 0.81
N ALA A 59 -17.21 -1.95 0.08
CA ALA A 59 -16.36 -1.28 -0.90
C ALA A 59 -15.17 -0.57 -0.22
N HIS A 60 -15.40 0.13 0.89
CA HIS A 60 -14.34 0.71 1.71
C HIS A 60 -13.31 -0.34 2.14
N ARG A 61 -13.77 -1.44 2.75
CA ARG A 61 -12.88 -2.54 3.15
C ARG A 61 -12.08 -3.09 1.98
N PHE A 62 -12.73 -3.32 0.84
CA PHE A 62 -12.05 -3.84 -0.34
C PHE A 62 -10.95 -2.89 -0.83
N ILE A 63 -11.24 -1.59 -0.94
CA ILE A 63 -10.26 -0.59 -1.37
C ILE A 63 -9.13 -0.43 -0.35
N GLN A 64 -9.44 -0.46 0.96
CA GLN A 64 -8.41 -0.44 2.02
C GLN A 64 -7.49 -1.66 1.94
N LEU A 65 -8.03 -2.87 1.66
CA LEU A 65 -7.23 -4.08 1.49
C LEU A 65 -6.33 -4.02 0.24
N VAL A 66 -6.88 -3.57 -0.90
CA VAL A 66 -6.10 -3.39 -2.13
C VAL A 66 -5.00 -2.36 -1.93
N GLY A 67 -5.31 -1.22 -1.29
CA GLY A 67 -4.32 -0.21 -0.94
C GLY A 67 -3.26 -0.73 0.04
N GLY A 68 -3.65 -1.51 1.04
CA GLY A 68 -2.72 -2.16 1.98
C GLY A 68 -1.74 -3.11 1.28
N ILE A 69 -2.25 -3.97 0.37
CA ILE A 69 -1.40 -4.86 -0.45
C ILE A 69 -0.44 -4.04 -1.32
N SER A 70 -0.93 -2.96 -1.93
CA SER A 70 -0.11 -2.07 -2.74
C SER A 70 1.03 -1.42 -1.93
N VAL A 71 0.72 -0.87 -0.75
CA VAL A 71 1.73 -0.27 0.16
C VAL A 71 2.74 -1.31 0.61
N SER A 72 2.34 -2.55 0.91
CA SER A 72 3.28 -3.64 1.20
C SER A 72 4.22 -3.93 0.05
N ALA A 73 3.69 -4.09 -1.16
CA ALA A 73 4.48 -4.45 -2.34
C ALA A 73 5.49 -3.36 -2.69
N PHE A 74 5.03 -2.10 -2.78
CA PHE A 74 5.90 -0.98 -3.12
C PHE A 74 6.82 -0.60 -1.95
N GLY A 75 6.39 -0.76 -0.70
CA GLY A 75 7.24 -0.58 0.48
C GLY A 75 8.40 -1.58 0.51
N ALA A 76 8.13 -2.86 0.24
CA ALA A 76 9.17 -3.89 0.10
C ALA A 76 10.13 -3.57 -1.05
N ALA A 77 9.61 -3.07 -2.17
CA ALA A 77 10.41 -2.64 -3.31
C ALA A 77 11.31 -1.43 -2.99
N ALA A 78 10.88 -0.51 -2.12
CA ALA A 78 11.75 0.54 -1.62
C ALA A 78 12.86 -0.03 -0.72
N ILE A 79 12.52 -0.90 0.24
CA ILE A 79 13.51 -1.48 1.16
C ILE A 79 14.59 -2.26 0.40
N SER A 80 14.26 -2.94 -0.70
CA SER A 80 15.24 -3.67 -1.51
C SER A 80 16.22 -2.79 -2.28
N THR A 81 15.98 -1.47 -2.33
CA THR A 81 16.81 -0.51 -3.10
C THR A 81 17.34 0.67 -2.28
N VAL A 82 16.97 0.77 -1.01
CA VAL A 82 17.44 1.82 -0.09
C VAL A 82 18.78 1.42 0.51
N VAL A 83 19.82 2.20 0.18
CA VAL A 83 21.17 2.06 0.75
C VAL A 83 21.31 2.87 2.05
N GLN A 84 20.48 3.91 2.24
CA GLN A 84 20.52 4.80 3.39
C GLN A 84 19.12 4.99 4.00
N THR A 85 18.89 4.37 5.15
CA THR A 85 17.60 4.40 5.89
C THR A 85 17.46 5.62 6.80
N GLN A 86 18.53 6.38 7.04
CA GLN A 86 18.55 7.54 7.95
C GLN A 86 17.99 8.83 7.33
N THR A 87 17.11 8.72 6.34
CA THR A 87 16.43 9.89 5.77
C THR A 87 15.12 10.15 6.54
N PRO A 88 14.71 11.42 6.71
CA PRO A 88 13.42 11.72 7.34
C PRO A 88 12.27 11.07 6.58
N HIS A 89 12.35 11.00 5.24
CA HIS A 89 11.36 10.31 4.42
C HIS A 89 11.21 8.82 4.77
N ALA A 90 12.32 8.09 4.94
CA ALA A 90 12.27 6.67 5.28
C ALA A 90 11.66 6.44 6.68
N TRP A 91 11.99 7.27 7.66
CA TRP A 91 11.41 7.21 9.01
C TRP A 91 9.92 7.55 9.03
N THR A 92 9.53 8.65 8.38
CA THR A 92 8.12 9.03 8.25
C THR A 92 7.34 7.94 7.51
N GLY A 93 7.90 7.40 6.42
CA GLY A 93 7.31 6.29 5.68
C GLY A 93 7.10 5.06 6.54
N LEU A 94 8.07 4.68 7.37
CA LEU A 94 7.96 3.55 8.29
C LEU A 94 6.88 3.76 9.37
N MET A 95 6.78 4.96 9.93
CA MET A 95 5.74 5.30 10.90
C MET A 95 4.34 5.23 10.28
N ILE A 96 4.16 5.85 9.10
CA ILE A 96 2.90 5.80 8.36
C ILE A 96 2.54 4.35 8.01
N TYR A 97 3.53 3.55 7.57
CA TYR A 97 3.34 2.14 7.26
C TYR A 97 2.82 1.37 8.48
N ALA A 98 3.50 1.48 9.62
CA ALA A 98 3.11 0.79 10.85
C ALA A 98 1.70 1.18 11.32
N LEU A 99 1.40 2.48 11.34
CA LEU A 99 0.08 2.99 11.74
C LEU A 99 -1.03 2.51 10.81
N SER A 100 -0.80 2.50 9.49
CA SER A 100 -1.81 2.08 8.51
C SER A 100 -2.15 0.60 8.63
N PHE A 101 -1.15 -0.25 8.92
CA PHE A 101 -1.41 -1.67 9.18
C PHE A 101 -2.13 -1.90 10.52
N ALA A 102 -1.82 -1.09 11.53
CA ALA A 102 -2.57 -1.11 12.78
C ALA A 102 -4.05 -0.70 12.55
N GLU A 103 -4.31 0.38 11.81
CA GLU A 103 -5.65 0.83 11.46
C GLU A 103 -6.42 -0.21 10.65
N LEU A 104 -5.78 -0.82 9.63
CA LEU A 104 -6.36 -1.88 8.83
C LEU A 104 -6.69 -3.11 9.68
N GLY A 105 -5.79 -3.52 10.59
CA GLY A 105 -6.00 -4.62 11.53
C GLY A 105 -7.17 -4.35 12.48
N LEU A 106 -7.18 -3.19 13.13
CA LEU A 106 -8.27 -2.78 14.03
C LEU A 106 -9.62 -2.70 13.29
N GLY A 107 -9.64 -2.15 12.07
CA GLY A 107 -10.83 -2.08 11.23
C GLY A 107 -11.36 -3.46 10.82
N LEU A 108 -10.48 -4.41 10.50
CA LEU A 108 -10.88 -5.79 10.20
C LEU A 108 -11.43 -6.50 11.43
N ILE A 109 -10.78 -6.39 12.59
CA ILE A 109 -11.25 -6.99 13.85
C ILE A 109 -12.64 -6.43 14.22
N ALA A 110 -12.81 -5.11 14.14
CA ALA A 110 -14.08 -4.44 14.44
C ALA A 110 -15.22 -4.93 13.53
N MET A 111 -14.94 -5.15 12.23
CA MET A 111 -15.95 -5.65 11.29
C MET A 111 -16.15 -7.16 11.33
N TRP A 112 -15.15 -7.93 11.77
CA TRP A 112 -15.26 -9.39 11.91
C TRP A 112 -16.23 -9.78 13.04
N GLY A 113 -16.31 -8.97 14.10
CA GLY A 113 -17.25 -9.18 15.20
C GLY A 113 -18.72 -8.88 14.86
N GLN A 114 -19.04 -8.38 13.66
CA GLN A 114 -20.39 -7.97 13.28
C GLN A 114 -21.11 -9.05 12.45
N THR A 115 -22.29 -9.49 12.91
CA THR A 115 -23.14 -10.49 12.23
C THR A 115 -23.56 -10.06 10.82
N SER A 116 -23.65 -8.75 10.58
CA SER A 116 -23.86 -8.19 9.25
C SER A 116 -23.35 -6.76 9.17
N VAL A 117 -22.61 -6.44 8.10
CA VAL A 117 -22.16 -5.08 7.81
C VAL A 117 -23.29 -4.36 7.07
N VAL A 118 -24.24 -3.79 7.83
CA VAL A 118 -25.44 -3.13 7.30
C VAL A 118 -25.36 -1.63 7.57
N SER A 119 -25.76 -0.83 6.58
CA SER A 119 -25.94 0.61 6.78
C SER A 119 -27.06 0.87 7.79
N VAL A 120 -26.77 1.60 8.87
CA VAL A 120 -27.78 2.09 9.83
C VAL A 120 -28.67 3.18 9.23
N ASN A 121 -28.30 3.73 8.06
CA ASN A 121 -29.03 4.80 7.39
C ASN A 121 -30.35 4.34 6.73
N LYS A 122 -30.73 3.06 6.87
CA LYS A 122 -32.01 2.53 6.36
C LYS A 122 -33.25 3.10 7.05
N VAL A 123 -33.10 3.69 8.25
CA VAL A 123 -34.24 4.16 9.06
C VAL A 123 -34.66 5.61 8.75
N CYS A 124 -33.90 6.33 7.91
CA CYS A 124 -34.18 7.73 7.57
C CYS A 124 -34.46 7.91 6.07
N PHE A 125 -35.41 7.13 5.54
CA PHE A 125 -36.04 7.35 4.23
C PHE A 125 -37.51 6.90 4.31
N CYS A 126 -38.22 7.43 5.31
CA CYS A 126 -39.68 7.57 5.27
C CYS A 126 -39.97 9.06 5.33
N ILE A 127 -39.92 9.70 4.16
CA ILE A 127 -40.68 10.93 3.83
C ILE A 127 -41.37 10.60 2.51
#